data_AF-A0A9P6X986-F1
#
_entry.id   AF-A0A9P6X986-F1
#
_cell.length_a   1.000
_cell.length_b   1.000
_cell.length_c   1.000
_cell.angle_alpha   90.00
_cell.angle_beta   90.00
_cell.angle_gamma   90.00
#
_symmetry.space_group_name_H-M   'P 1'
#
loop_
_entity.id
_entity.type
_entity.pdbx_description
1 polymer ?
#
loop_
_entity_poly.entity_id
_entity_poly.type
_entity_poly.pdbx_seq_one_letter_code
_entity_poly.pdbx_strand_id
1 'polypeptide(L)'
;MSTVQGFLPYIISAAIAAGTVYFFANKKSDVLDAKVYKKFKLAEKIVISHNTAIYRFALPRKDAVLGLPIGQHVSVMAEINGKQISRSYTPTSSNDDRGHFDLLVKSYPSGNISRLFSELKIGDELSVRGPKGNFIYTPNMCRAIGMIAGGTGITPMLQVKRFFF
;
A
#
# COMPACT_ATOMS: atom_id res chain seq x y z
N MET A 1 46.70 28.30 -23.80
CA MET A 1 45.41 27.58 -23.99
C MET A 1 45.50 26.09 -23.57
N SER A 2 46.25 25.73 -22.51
CA SER A 2 46.44 24.31 -22.11
C SER A 2 45.97 23.98 -20.70
N THR A 3 45.75 24.97 -19.82
CA THR A 3 45.49 24.72 -18.39
C THR A 3 44.04 24.31 -18.09
N VAL A 4 43.05 24.76 -18.90
CA VAL A 4 41.63 24.47 -18.66
C VAL A 4 41.26 23.01 -19.02
N GLN A 5 41.98 22.42 -19.96
CA GLN A 5 41.68 21.08 -20.47
C GLN A 5 42.05 19.96 -19.48
N GLY A 6 43.00 20.22 -18.57
CA GLY A 6 43.43 19.26 -17.53
C GLY A 6 42.43 19.08 -16.38
N PHE A 7 41.59 20.08 -16.10
CA PHE A 7 40.62 20.04 -14.99
C PHE A 7 39.22 19.56 -15.41
N LEU A 8 38.94 19.54 -16.71
CA LEU A 8 37.66 19.09 -17.26
C LEU A 8 37.23 17.67 -16.82
N PRO A 9 38.10 16.63 -16.79
CA PRO A 9 37.70 15.30 -16.34
C PRO A 9 37.37 15.23 -14.83
N TYR A 10 37.99 16.08 -14.00
CA TYR A 10 37.71 16.17 -12.57
C TYR A 10 36.37 16.84 -12.28
N ILE A 11 36.00 17.86 -13.07
CA ILE A 11 34.69 18.53 -12.95
C ILE A 11 33.57 17.58 -13.37
N ILE A 12 33.75 16.82 -14.46
CA ILE A 12 32.77 15.83 -14.93
C ILE A 12 32.59 14.71 -13.89
N SER A 13 33.67 14.18 -13.34
CA SER A 13 33.58 13.12 -12.32
C SER A 13 32.92 13.61 -11.02
N ALA A 14 33.22 14.84 -10.58
CA ALA A 14 32.54 15.45 -9.43
C ALA A 14 31.04 15.67 -9.68
N ALA A 15 30.65 16.10 -10.89
CA ALA A 15 29.25 16.27 -11.26
C ALA A 15 28.48 14.94 -11.34
N ILE A 16 29.10 13.87 -11.86
CA ILE A 16 28.51 12.52 -11.87
C ILE A 16 28.36 12.00 -10.44
N ALA A 17 29.37 12.17 -9.58
CA ALA A 17 29.31 11.76 -8.18
C ALA A 17 28.22 12.54 -7.41
N ALA A 18 28.15 13.86 -7.58
CA ALA A 18 27.10 14.67 -6.98
C ALA A 18 25.70 14.31 -7.50
N GLY A 19 25.57 14.08 -8.81
CA GLY A 19 24.32 13.66 -9.44
C GLY A 19 23.85 12.28 -8.97
N THR A 20 24.76 11.32 -8.84
CA THR A 20 24.45 9.98 -8.30
C THR A 20 24.11 10.04 -6.83
N VAL A 21 24.88 10.75 -6.00
CA VAL A 21 24.57 10.95 -4.57
C VAL A 21 23.21 11.63 -4.40
N TYR A 22 22.92 12.69 -5.17
CA TYR A 22 21.64 13.38 -5.14
C TYR A 22 20.49 12.46 -5.58
N PHE A 23 20.69 11.67 -6.62
CA PHE A 23 19.70 10.71 -7.11
C PHE A 23 19.43 9.59 -6.10
N PHE A 24 20.46 9.02 -5.48
CA PHE A 24 20.32 7.99 -4.45
C PHE A 24 19.75 8.55 -3.15
N ALA A 25 20.11 9.78 -2.76
CA ALA A 25 19.54 10.46 -1.60
C ALA A 25 18.05 10.78 -1.80
N ASN A 26 17.63 11.05 -3.04
CA ASN A 26 16.22 11.34 -3.36
C ASN A 26 15.40 10.13 -3.80
N LYS A 27 15.99 8.93 -3.86
CA LYS A 27 15.24 7.71 -4.19
C LYS A 27 14.30 7.36 -3.03
N LYS A 28 13.06 7.85 -3.10
CA LYS A 28 11.98 7.48 -2.18
C LYS A 28 11.76 5.97 -2.29
N SER A 29 11.87 5.25 -1.17
CA SER A 29 11.54 3.83 -1.14
C SER A 29 10.03 3.64 -1.31
N ASP A 30 9.66 2.65 -2.11
CA ASP A 30 8.26 2.31 -2.29
C ASP A 30 7.64 1.93 -0.95
N VAL A 31 6.40 2.36 -0.72
CA VAL A 31 5.68 2.07 0.52
C VAL A 31 5.39 0.58 0.63
N LEU A 32 4.92 -0.04 -0.46
CA LEU A 32 4.69 -1.48 -0.55
C LEU A 32 5.89 -2.20 -1.17
N ASP A 33 5.97 -3.51 -0.97
CA ASP A 33 6.89 -4.41 -1.68
C ASP A 33 6.16 -5.72 -1.98
N ALA A 34 6.26 -6.21 -3.22
CA ALA A 34 5.48 -7.36 -3.66
C ALA A 34 5.95 -8.68 -3.04
N LYS A 35 7.20 -8.74 -2.58
CA LYS A 35 7.85 -9.94 -2.03
C LYS A 35 7.95 -9.85 -0.51
N VAL A 36 8.32 -8.68 0.01
CA VAL A 36 8.64 -8.44 1.43
C VAL A 36 7.46 -7.86 2.18
N TYR A 37 7.17 -8.41 3.36
CA TYR A 37 6.20 -7.82 4.29
C TYR A 37 6.83 -6.63 5.02
N LYS A 38 6.14 -5.49 4.98
CA LYS A 38 6.45 -4.28 5.74
C LYS A 38 5.41 -4.10 6.84
N LYS A 39 5.84 -3.56 7.98
CA LYS A 39 4.96 -3.33 9.12
C LYS A 39 4.39 -1.92 9.08
N PHE A 40 3.09 -1.82 9.35
CA PHE A 40 2.37 -0.53 9.40
C PHE A 40 1.62 -0.42 10.72
N LYS A 41 1.72 0.74 11.37
CA LYS A 41 1.09 0.99 12.67
C LYS A 41 -0.37 1.39 12.50
N LEU A 42 -1.26 0.80 13.30
CA LEU A 42 -2.64 1.23 13.41
C LEU A 42 -2.69 2.60 14.08
N ALA A 43 -3.07 3.62 13.32
CA ALA A 43 -3.18 5.00 13.80
C ALA A 43 -4.58 5.31 14.32
N GLU A 44 -5.61 4.74 13.70
CA GLU A 44 -7.01 5.02 14.04
C GLU A 44 -7.89 3.80 13.77
N LYS A 45 -8.93 3.62 14.59
CA LYS A 45 -9.96 2.58 14.44
C LYS A 45 -11.33 3.24 14.51
N ILE A 46 -12.06 3.22 13.40
CA ILE A 46 -13.37 3.84 13.26
C ILE A 46 -14.42 2.73 13.24
N VAL A 47 -15.20 2.60 14.31
CA VAL A 47 -16.24 1.57 14.42
C VAL A 47 -17.44 1.96 13.55
N ILE A 48 -17.82 1.07 12.63
CA ILE A 48 -18.96 1.27 11.72
C ILE A 48 -20.19 0.51 12.21
N SER A 49 -20.00 -0.69 12.75
CA SER A 49 -21.05 -1.51 13.33
C SER A 49 -20.49 -2.45 14.40
N HIS A 50 -21.35 -3.28 15.00
CA HIS A 50 -20.97 -4.29 16.00
C HIS A 50 -19.85 -5.26 15.55
N ASN A 51 -19.65 -5.45 14.24
CA ASN A 51 -18.61 -6.34 13.71
C ASN A 51 -17.84 -5.75 12.53
N THR A 52 -17.98 -4.46 12.23
CA THR A 52 -17.30 -3.83 11.10
C THR A 52 -16.64 -2.54 11.56
N ALA A 53 -15.38 -2.36 11.18
CA ALA A 53 -14.63 -1.14 11.45
C ALA A 53 -13.68 -0.82 10.29
N ILE A 54 -13.33 0.45 10.17
CA ILE A 54 -12.22 0.93 9.34
C ILE A 54 -10.98 0.98 10.22
N TYR A 55 -9.92 0.34 9.75
CA TYR A 55 -8.61 0.32 10.38
C TYR A 55 -7.65 1.15 9.53
N ARG A 56 -7.22 2.28 10.08
CA ARG A 56 -6.35 3.24 9.40
C ARG A 56 -4.92 3.03 9.81
N PHE A 57 -4.09 2.63 8.86
CA PHE A 57 -2.67 2.37 9.09
C PHE A 57 -1.82 3.52 8.59
N ALA A 58 -0.90 4.01 9.42
CA ALA A 58 0.01 5.09 9.06
C ALA A 58 1.08 4.60 8.08
N LEU A 59 1.34 5.41 7.05
CA LEU A 59 2.47 5.22 6.15
C LEU A 59 3.76 5.80 6.76
N PRO A 60 4.95 5.38 6.28
CA PRO A 60 6.23 5.87 6.82
C PRO A 60 6.42 7.39 6.73
N ARG A 61 5.73 8.06 5.80
CA ARG A 61 5.78 9.51 5.61
C ARG A 61 4.38 10.06 5.43
N LYS A 62 4.09 11.23 5.99
CA LYS A 62 2.76 11.89 5.90
C LYS A 62 2.34 12.25 4.48
N ASP A 63 3.31 12.48 3.59
CA ASP A 63 3.08 12.76 2.17
C ASP A 63 3.16 11.50 1.30
N ALA A 64 3.39 10.32 1.86
CA ALA A 64 3.46 9.09 1.06
C ALA A 64 2.06 8.66 0.61
N VAL A 65 2.00 7.93 -0.49
CA VAL A 65 0.80 7.22 -0.95
C VAL A 65 1.09 5.73 -0.90
N LEU A 66 0.05 4.90 -0.72
CA LEU A 66 0.24 3.45 -0.64
C LEU A 66 0.86 2.88 -1.93
N GLY A 67 0.53 3.47 -3.09
CA GLY A 67 1.09 3.06 -4.38
C GLY A 67 0.50 1.74 -4.88
N LEU A 68 -0.75 1.45 -4.53
CA LEU A 68 -1.47 0.26 -4.97
C LEU A 68 -2.13 0.54 -6.33
N PRO A 69 -1.79 -0.19 -7.40
CA PRO A 69 -2.47 -0.06 -8.69
C PRO A 69 -3.95 -0.46 -8.60
N ILE A 70 -4.79 0.12 -9.46
CA ILE A 70 -6.23 -0.15 -9.48
C ILE A 70 -6.52 -1.60 -9.84
N GLY A 71 -7.40 -2.23 -9.07
CA GLY A 71 -7.79 -3.64 -9.20
C GLY A 71 -6.80 -4.61 -8.55
N GLN A 72 -5.72 -4.11 -7.95
CA GLN A 72 -4.82 -4.88 -7.12
C GLN A 72 -5.14 -4.70 -5.63
N HIS A 73 -4.65 -5.62 -4.81
CA HIS A 73 -4.91 -5.69 -3.38
C HIS A 73 -3.61 -5.89 -2.58
N VAL A 74 -3.69 -5.74 -1.27
CA VAL A 74 -2.59 -6.06 -0.36
C VAL A 74 -2.80 -7.42 0.30
N SER A 75 -1.69 -8.04 0.69
CA SER A 75 -1.66 -9.30 1.44
C SER A 75 -1.27 -8.98 2.87
N VAL A 76 -2.18 -9.22 3.80
CA VAL A 76 -1.96 -9.07 5.24
C VAL A 76 -1.58 -10.42 5.82
N MET A 77 -0.52 -10.45 6.64
CA MET A 77 -0.06 -11.66 7.32
C MET A 77 -0.03 -11.45 8.83
N ALA A 78 -0.43 -12.49 9.55
CA ALA A 78 -0.24 -12.62 10.99
C ALA A 78 0.20 -14.05 11.33
N GLU A 79 0.91 -14.19 12.45
CA GLU A 79 1.18 -15.49 13.04
C GLU A 79 0.07 -15.85 14.03
N ILE A 80 -0.57 -16.99 13.81
CA ILE A 80 -1.69 -17.48 14.63
C ILE A 80 -1.40 -18.95 14.94
N ASN A 81 -1.26 -19.28 16.23
CA ASN A 81 -0.93 -20.62 16.71
C ASN A 81 0.33 -21.22 16.05
N GLY A 82 1.41 -20.42 15.94
CA GLY A 82 2.68 -20.83 15.33
C GLY A 82 2.63 -21.00 13.80
N LYS A 83 1.53 -20.61 13.14
CA LYS A 83 1.39 -20.66 11.68
C LYS A 83 1.27 -19.26 11.10
N GLN A 84 2.03 -18.98 10.05
CA GLN A 84 1.85 -17.76 9.27
C GLN A 84 0.61 -17.89 8.38
N ILE A 85 -0.40 -17.08 8.65
CA ILE A 85 -1.64 -17.02 7.89
C ILE A 85 -1.65 -15.70 7.13
N SER A 86 -2.03 -15.74 5.86
CA SER A 86 -2.16 -14.56 5.02
C SER A 86 -3.54 -14.46 4.39
N ARG A 87 -4.07 -13.25 4.26
CA ARG A 87 -5.34 -12.94 3.59
C ARG A 87 -5.24 -11.66 2.77
N SER A 88 -5.99 -11.63 1.67
CA SER A 88 -6.07 -10.49 0.78
C SER A 88 -7.08 -9.46 1.28
N TYR A 89 -6.69 -8.18 1.20
CA TYR A 89 -7.56 -7.05 1.50
C TYR A 89 -7.36 -5.97 0.44
N THR A 90 -8.45 -5.41 -0.07
CA THR A 90 -8.38 -4.20 -0.90
C THR A 90 -8.66 -2.98 -0.03
N PRO A 91 -7.70 -2.04 0.10
CA PRO A 91 -7.92 -0.79 0.80
C PRO A 91 -9.11 -0.01 0.27
N THR A 92 -9.83 0.64 1.18
CA THR A 92 -10.92 1.56 0.85
C THR A 92 -10.45 3.01 0.78
N SER A 93 -9.17 3.29 1.01
CA SER A 93 -8.53 4.57 0.69
C SER A 93 -7.99 4.55 -0.75
N SER A 94 -7.77 5.73 -1.31
CA SER A 94 -7.21 5.96 -2.65
C SER A 94 -5.75 6.45 -2.57
N ASN A 95 -5.12 6.69 -3.72
CA ASN A 95 -3.81 7.36 -3.74
C ASN A 95 -3.90 8.87 -3.48
N ASP A 96 -5.11 9.45 -3.42
CA ASP A 96 -5.31 10.84 -3.00
C ASP A 96 -5.21 10.97 -1.47
N ASP A 97 -5.47 9.88 -0.75
CA ASP A 97 -5.32 9.79 0.70
C ASP A 97 -3.85 9.61 1.06
N ARG A 98 -3.19 10.71 1.46
CA ARG A 98 -1.77 10.69 1.82
C ARG A 98 -1.54 10.31 3.27
N GLY A 99 -0.41 9.68 3.54
CA GLY A 99 0.09 9.39 4.87
C GLY A 99 -0.57 8.21 5.57
N HIS A 100 -1.59 7.59 4.98
CA HIS A 100 -2.28 6.43 5.55
C HIS A 100 -2.91 5.55 4.48
N PHE A 101 -3.40 4.38 4.90
CA PHE A 101 -4.37 3.61 4.13
C PHE A 101 -5.41 2.97 5.04
N ASP A 102 -6.61 2.78 4.50
CA ASP A 102 -7.76 2.30 5.26
C ASP A 102 -8.17 0.89 4.82
N LEU A 103 -8.30 -0.01 5.79
CA LEU A 103 -8.88 -1.34 5.58
C LEU A 103 -10.25 -1.41 6.25
N LEU A 104 -11.31 -1.52 5.46
CA LEU A 104 -12.65 -1.86 5.97
C LEU A 104 -12.72 -3.37 6.21
N VAL A 105 -12.83 -3.78 7.47
CA VAL A 105 -12.83 -5.19 7.85
C VAL A 105 -14.08 -5.52 8.64
N LYS A 106 -14.79 -6.55 8.16
CA LYS A 106 -15.81 -7.24 8.95
C LYS A 106 -15.15 -8.37 9.74
N SER A 107 -15.23 -8.29 11.06
CA SER A 107 -14.67 -9.28 11.98
C SER A 107 -15.63 -10.45 12.17
N TYR A 108 -15.06 -11.66 12.19
CA TYR A 108 -15.80 -12.90 12.38
C TYR A 108 -15.18 -13.65 13.56
N PRO A 109 -15.96 -14.08 14.58
CA PRO A 109 -15.42 -14.75 15.76
C PRO A 109 -14.60 -16.02 15.45
N SER A 110 -15.01 -16.76 14.41
CA SER A 110 -14.32 -17.95 13.89
C SER A 110 -13.30 -17.63 12.78
N GLY A 111 -13.12 -16.35 12.44
CA GLY A 111 -12.15 -15.92 11.45
C GLY A 111 -10.73 -15.90 12.03
N ASN A 112 -9.73 -16.13 11.17
CA ASN A 112 -8.32 -16.00 11.56
C ASN A 112 -7.93 -14.52 11.63
N ILE A 113 -7.48 -13.95 10.52
CA ILE A 113 -7.00 -12.55 10.48
C ILE A 113 -8.14 -11.55 10.79
N SER A 114 -9.37 -11.80 10.35
CA SER A 114 -10.49 -10.88 10.61
C SER A 114 -10.84 -10.76 12.10
N ARG A 115 -10.60 -11.80 12.90
CA ARG A 115 -10.69 -11.72 14.37
C ARG A 115 -9.55 -10.90 14.95
N LEU A 116 -8.31 -11.15 14.50
CA LEU A 116 -7.14 -10.40 14.94
C LEU A 116 -7.32 -8.87 14.75
N PHE A 117 -7.94 -8.44 13.64
CA PHE A 117 -8.31 -7.03 13.46
C PHE A 117 -9.14 -6.47 14.62
N SER A 118 -10.12 -7.23 15.13
CA SER A 118 -10.96 -6.76 16.24
C SER A 118 -10.18 -6.55 17.55
N GLU A 119 -9.09 -7.31 17.71
CA GLU A 119 -8.22 -7.33 18.89
C GLU A 119 -7.11 -6.27 18.81
N LEU A 120 -6.82 -5.72 17.63
CA LEU A 120 -5.81 -4.66 17.45
C LEU A 120 -6.15 -3.40 18.24
N LYS A 121 -5.10 -2.84 18.85
CA LYS A 121 -5.10 -1.57 19.56
C LYS A 121 -4.32 -0.52 18.76
N ILE A 122 -4.62 0.75 19.00
CA ILE A 122 -3.87 1.85 18.40
C ILE A 122 -2.39 1.71 18.78
N GLY A 123 -1.51 1.85 17.80
CA GLY A 123 -0.07 1.64 17.94
C GLY A 123 0.41 0.24 17.53
N ASP A 124 -0.47 -0.76 17.48
CA ASP A 124 -0.13 -2.11 17.04
C ASP A 124 0.26 -2.13 15.56
N GLU A 125 1.11 -3.10 15.19
CA GLU A 125 1.63 -3.23 13.83
C GLU A 125 0.99 -4.39 13.08
N LEU A 126 0.69 -4.15 11.80
CA LEU A 126 0.23 -5.17 10.86
C LEU A 126 1.26 -5.39 9.76
N SER A 127 1.55 -6.65 9.45
CA SER A 127 2.48 -7.00 8.37
C SER A 127 1.74 -7.06 7.03
N VAL A 128 2.12 -6.20 6.09
CA VAL A 128 1.46 -6.01 4.80
C VAL A 128 2.50 -6.07 3.68
N ARG A 129 2.16 -6.76 2.59
CA ARG A 129 2.92 -6.73 1.34
C ARG A 129 1.99 -6.49 0.15
N GLY A 130 2.56 -6.01 -0.94
CA GLY A 130 1.82 -5.72 -2.15
C GLY A 130 2.65 -4.94 -3.16
N PRO A 131 2.11 -4.65 -4.34
CA PRO A 131 0.77 -5.03 -4.76
C PRO A 131 0.66 -6.53 -5.10
N LYS A 132 -0.57 -7.07 -5.05
CA LYS A 132 -0.92 -8.44 -5.47
C LYS A 132 -2.17 -8.42 -6.36
N GLY A 133 -2.29 -9.43 -7.22
CA GLY A 133 -3.41 -9.59 -8.14
C GLY A 133 -2.99 -9.42 -9.59
N ASN A 134 -3.73 -10.09 -10.48
CA ASN A 134 -3.43 -10.13 -11.91
C ASN A 134 -4.24 -9.11 -12.72
N PHE A 135 -5.26 -8.50 -12.11
CA PHE A 135 -6.07 -7.49 -12.78
C PHE A 135 -5.29 -6.18 -12.83
N ILE A 136 -5.05 -5.69 -14.03
CA ILE A 136 -4.45 -4.39 -14.30
C ILE A 136 -5.45 -3.65 -15.17
N TYR A 137 -6.00 -2.57 -14.64
CA TYR A 137 -6.88 -1.71 -15.41
C TYR A 137 -6.09 -0.95 -16.48
N THR A 138 -6.61 -0.90 -17.70
CA THR A 138 -6.13 -0.01 -18.75
C THR A 138 -7.28 0.87 -19.26
N PRO A 139 -7.04 2.18 -19.50
CA PRO A 139 -8.06 3.08 -20.03
C PRO A 139 -8.70 2.51 -21.30
N ASN A 140 -10.03 2.56 -21.38
CA ASN A 140 -10.82 2.04 -22.51
C ASN A 140 -10.67 0.53 -22.79
N MET A 141 -10.25 -0.28 -21.80
CA MET A 141 -10.16 -1.75 -22.00
C MET A 141 -11.50 -2.41 -22.37
N CYS A 142 -12.61 -1.78 -22.00
CA CYS A 142 -13.97 -2.21 -22.38
C CYS A 142 -14.93 -1.02 -22.37
N ARG A 143 -16.07 -1.18 -23.06
CA ARG A 143 -17.18 -0.20 -23.09
C ARG A 143 -17.97 -0.13 -21.78
N ALA A 144 -18.05 -1.25 -21.06
CA ALA A 144 -18.81 -1.36 -19.82
C ALA A 144 -18.16 -2.40 -18.90
N ILE A 145 -18.21 -2.15 -17.59
CA ILE A 145 -17.80 -3.11 -16.56
C ILE A 145 -19.02 -3.52 -15.75
N GLY A 146 -19.36 -4.82 -15.79
CA GLY A 146 -20.29 -5.42 -14.85
C GLY A 146 -19.57 -5.80 -13.56
N MET A 147 -20.07 -5.33 -12.42
CA MET A 147 -19.53 -5.65 -11.09
C MET A 147 -20.59 -6.35 -10.25
N ILE A 148 -20.29 -7.56 -9.76
CA ILE A 148 -21.14 -8.30 -8.82
C ILE A 148 -20.33 -8.51 -7.55
N ALA A 149 -20.88 -8.10 -6.41
CA ALA A 149 -20.23 -8.21 -5.12
C ALA A 149 -21.20 -8.71 -4.05
N GLY A 150 -20.66 -9.50 -3.11
CA GLY A 150 -21.35 -9.92 -1.89
C GLY A 150 -20.47 -9.69 -0.67
N GLY A 151 -21.03 -9.14 0.40
CA GLY A 151 -20.32 -8.89 1.66
C GLY A 151 -19.05 -8.05 1.48
N THR A 152 -17.94 -8.51 2.03
CA THR A 152 -16.64 -7.81 1.97
C THR A 152 -16.03 -7.76 0.58
N GLY A 153 -16.56 -8.53 -0.39
CA GLY A 153 -16.16 -8.48 -1.80
C GLY A 153 -16.52 -7.17 -2.51
N ILE A 154 -17.15 -6.22 -1.82
CA ILE A 154 -17.45 -4.89 -2.36
C ILE A 154 -16.20 -4.00 -2.49
N THR A 155 -15.15 -4.20 -1.68
CA THR A 155 -14.01 -3.28 -1.65
C THR A 155 -13.17 -3.26 -2.93
N PRO A 156 -12.90 -4.38 -3.64
CA PRO A 156 -12.29 -4.34 -4.96
C PRO A 156 -13.14 -3.59 -5.99
N MET A 157 -14.46 -3.77 -5.95
CA MET A 157 -15.38 -3.10 -6.89
C MET A 157 -15.42 -1.60 -6.64
N LEU A 158 -15.40 -1.17 -5.37
CA LEU A 158 -15.35 0.23 -4.99
C LEU A 158 -14.06 0.90 -5.49
N GLN A 159 -12.91 0.21 -5.39
CA GLN A 159 -11.63 0.72 -5.88
C GLN A 159 -11.66 0.95 -7.39
N VAL A 160 -12.19 0.01 -8.17
CA VAL A 160 -12.32 0.16 -9.63
C VAL A 160 -13.32 1.28 -9.97
N LYS A 161 -14.50 1.31 -9.31
CA LYS A 161 -15.53 2.33 -9.56
C LYS A 161 -14.98 3.76 -9.40
N ARG A 162 -14.23 4.03 -8.33
CA ARG A 162 -13.68 5.38 -8.06
C ARG A 162 -12.64 5.85 -9.06
N PHE A 163 -12.06 4.93 -9.83
CA PHE A 163 -11.15 5.32 -10.89
C PHE A 163 -11.90 5.74 -12.16
N PHE A 164 -13.08 5.17 -12.39
CA PHE A 164 -13.88 5.40 -13.59
C PHE A 164 -14.76 6.65 -13.52
N PHE A 165 -15.11 7.11 -12.31
CA PHE A 165 -16.01 8.23 -12.04
C PHE A 165 -15.34 9.20 -11.08
#